data_AF-A0A7Y7C475-F1
#
_entry.id   AF-A0A7Y7C475-F1
#
_cell.length_a   1.000
_cell.length_b   1.000
_cell.length_c   1.000
_cell.angle_alpha   90.00
_cell.angle_beta   90.00
_cell.angle_gamma   90.00
#
_symmetry.space_group_name_H-M   'P 1'
#
loop_
_entity.id
_entity.type
_entity.pdbx_description
1 polymer ?
#
loop_
_entity_poly.entity_id
_entity_poly.type
_entity_poly.pdbx_seq_one_letter_code
_entity_poly.pdbx_strand_id
1 'polypeptide(L)'
;MRREWTRIPGRAPREYPLVRGSHPVMSLRWPLLSLSLWVSAPALAADGVAVQVRCTEKCTVVLDGKHGFRVNDSTWEFKGIAPGSRRIDATGVLNRPLAGSFVVIPDVATADVFLASNKRILIEPGSSTMPGTPDWAEPKPPTPVSTSKAPSVATVKCQDDCTVLLDGKRGVRRDNRTWEFRDVAPGQRRVEATGGVFNQRQFVGYVEIPGGSEVTLQGDSKGRVTLTEQKDLEAAEQPEASAAMTSLVHVRCAKPCTVTMDGRRRGTSNATNLSLRDVPPGTHALEVDFTVGGKLRRLTLEVPARHELFVTASEEHGVQVMNTKPLTGTP
;
A
#
# COMPACT_ATOMS: atom_id res chain seq x y z
N MET A 1 41.06 70.13 29.76
CA MET A 1 42.30 69.99 28.94
C MET A 1 41.96 69.00 27.83
N ARG A 2 41.68 69.45 26.58
CA ARG A 2 42.61 69.52 25.43
C ARG A 2 43.42 68.22 25.24
N ARG A 3 43.11 67.42 24.20
CA ARG A 3 43.78 67.34 22.85
C ARG A 3 45.05 66.45 22.91
N GLU A 4 45.53 65.76 21.86
CA GLU A 4 45.23 65.78 20.42
C GLU A 4 45.57 64.46 19.70
N TRP A 5 45.19 64.36 18.43
CA TRP A 5 45.45 63.29 17.45
C TRP A 5 46.91 63.27 16.94
N THR A 6 47.39 62.16 16.30
CA THR A 6 47.93 62.21 14.91
C THR A 6 48.21 60.83 14.25
N ARG A 7 48.61 60.84 12.96
CA ARG A 7 48.60 59.77 11.92
C ARG A 7 50.00 59.54 11.28
N ILE A 8 50.23 58.34 10.68
CA ILE A 8 50.78 58.01 9.31
C ILE A 8 52.04 58.80 8.82
N PRO A 9 53.17 58.17 8.35
CA PRO A 9 53.29 57.41 7.07
C PRO A 9 54.30 56.22 7.10
N GLY A 10 54.66 55.47 6.04
CA GLY A 10 54.20 55.37 4.63
C GLY A 10 55.35 55.04 3.63
N ARG A 11 55.02 54.37 2.50
CA ARG A 11 55.83 54.07 1.28
C ARG A 11 56.88 52.93 1.27
N ALA A 12 56.84 52.16 0.18
CA ALA A 12 57.85 51.20 -0.33
C ALA A 12 58.87 51.90 -1.27
N PRO A 13 59.92 51.22 -1.78
CA PRO A 13 59.83 50.43 -3.05
C PRO A 13 60.66 49.09 -2.96
N ARG A 14 61.20 48.39 -3.99
CA ARG A 14 61.39 48.60 -5.45
C ARG A 14 61.68 47.29 -6.24
N GLU A 15 61.25 47.24 -7.52
CA GLU A 15 61.74 46.52 -8.75
C GLU A 15 62.41 45.10 -8.78
N TYR A 16 62.14 44.39 -9.89
CA TYR A 16 62.73 43.11 -10.35
C TYR A 16 64.10 43.32 -11.08
N PRO A 17 64.87 42.25 -11.42
CA PRO A 17 64.78 41.74 -12.81
C PRO A 17 65.00 40.21 -13.02
N LEU A 18 64.90 39.82 -14.29
CA LEU A 18 64.97 38.48 -14.90
C LEU A 18 66.38 37.83 -14.91
N VAL A 19 66.47 36.51 -15.22
CA VAL A 19 67.08 35.94 -16.46
C VAL A 19 67.42 34.42 -16.34
N ARG A 20 66.68 33.61 -17.14
CA ARG A 20 67.11 32.53 -18.07
C ARG A 20 68.35 31.63 -17.76
N GLY A 21 68.14 30.30 -17.75
CA GLY A 21 69.15 29.26 -18.02
C GLY A 21 68.61 27.83 -17.76
N SER A 22 68.26 27.05 -18.78
CA SER A 22 69.11 26.01 -19.44
C SER A 22 68.96 24.60 -18.84
N HIS A 23 68.32 23.70 -19.60
CA HIS A 23 68.33 22.23 -19.44
C HIS A 23 69.75 21.64 -19.70
N PRO A 24 70.06 20.33 -19.47
CA PRO A 24 69.16 19.18 -19.25
C PRO A 24 69.58 18.18 -18.15
N VAL A 25 68.82 17.08 -17.99
CA VAL A 25 69.25 15.66 -18.10
C VAL A 25 68.07 14.74 -17.71
N MET A 26 67.93 13.60 -18.38
CA MET A 26 66.89 12.59 -18.17
C MET A 26 67.02 11.88 -16.80
N SER A 27 65.91 11.46 -16.18
CA SER A 27 65.58 10.01 -16.01
C SER A 27 64.40 9.79 -15.05
N LEU A 28 63.82 8.58 -15.14
CA LEU A 28 62.91 7.92 -14.17
C LEU A 28 61.46 8.43 -14.01
N ARG A 29 60.61 7.88 -14.87
CA ARG A 29 59.43 7.06 -14.52
C ARG A 29 58.50 7.57 -13.38
N TRP A 30 57.32 8.06 -13.77
CA TRP A 30 56.05 7.51 -13.25
C TRP A 30 54.89 7.82 -14.21
N PRO A 31 54.10 6.82 -14.66
CA PRO A 31 52.84 7.08 -15.35
C PRO A 31 51.71 7.23 -14.33
N LEU A 32 51.13 8.41 -14.23
CA LEU A 32 49.83 8.59 -13.58
C LEU A 32 48.78 8.85 -14.66
N LEU A 33 47.80 7.94 -14.75
CA LEU A 33 46.72 8.02 -15.71
C LEU A 33 45.88 9.28 -15.44
N SER A 34 45.97 10.25 -16.34
CA SER A 34 45.00 11.33 -16.47
C SER A 34 43.71 10.78 -17.11
N LEU A 35 42.99 9.95 -16.37
CA LEU A 35 41.66 9.50 -16.74
C LEU A 35 40.71 10.70 -16.62
N SER A 36 40.43 11.35 -17.75
CA SER A 36 39.43 12.40 -17.86
C SER A 36 38.05 11.82 -17.65
N LEU A 37 37.64 11.72 -16.38
CA LEU A 37 36.24 11.55 -16.00
C LEU A 37 35.46 12.77 -16.49
N TRP A 38 34.97 12.66 -17.71
CA TRP A 38 33.77 13.37 -18.15
C TRP A 38 32.67 12.94 -17.20
N VAL A 39 32.43 13.75 -16.17
CA VAL A 39 31.24 13.63 -15.34
C VAL A 39 30.07 13.98 -16.25
N SER A 40 29.45 12.95 -16.82
CA SER A 40 28.16 13.05 -17.47
C SER A 40 27.19 13.61 -16.45
N ALA A 41 26.89 14.91 -16.59
CA ALA A 41 25.81 15.51 -15.82
C ALA A 41 24.54 14.70 -16.10
N PRO A 42 23.80 14.24 -15.07
CA PRO A 42 22.48 13.70 -15.32
C PRO A 42 21.67 14.78 -16.03
N ALA A 43 20.95 14.40 -17.09
CA ALA A 43 20.10 15.32 -17.82
C ALA A 43 18.92 15.71 -16.91
N LEU A 44 19.13 16.79 -16.15
CA LEU A 44 18.12 17.41 -15.30
C LEU A 44 16.88 17.74 -16.14
N ALA A 45 15.69 17.68 -15.52
CA ALA A 45 14.49 18.30 -16.07
C ALA A 45 14.77 19.79 -16.33
N ALA A 46 15.04 20.16 -17.60
CA ALA A 46 15.62 21.45 -17.97
C ALA A 46 14.72 22.64 -17.61
N ASP A 47 13.41 22.40 -17.50
CA ASP A 47 12.38 23.38 -17.15
C ASP A 47 11.99 23.37 -15.66
N GLY A 48 12.58 22.48 -14.85
CA GLY A 48 12.32 22.29 -13.42
C GLY A 48 10.94 21.72 -13.07
N VAL A 49 10.74 21.40 -11.78
CA VAL A 49 9.51 20.78 -11.27
C VAL A 49 8.39 21.83 -11.15
N ALA A 50 7.19 21.46 -11.59
CA ALA A 50 5.97 22.20 -11.26
C ALA A 50 5.41 21.71 -9.91
N VAL A 51 5.44 22.56 -8.90
CA VAL A 51 5.07 22.22 -7.52
C VAL A 51 3.73 22.87 -7.17
N GLN A 52 2.72 22.06 -6.89
CA GLN A 52 1.42 22.55 -6.42
C GLN A 52 1.30 22.35 -4.90
N VAL A 53 1.04 23.43 -4.17
CA VAL A 53 0.88 23.42 -2.71
C VAL A 53 -0.59 23.59 -2.36
N ARG A 54 -1.15 22.69 -1.56
CA ARG A 54 -2.56 22.68 -1.11
C ARG A 54 -2.64 22.82 0.42
N CYS A 55 -3.44 23.77 0.89
CA CYS A 55 -3.70 24.03 2.30
C CYS A 55 -5.07 23.52 2.74
N THR A 56 -5.20 23.12 4.01
CA THR A 56 -6.50 22.79 4.63
C THR A 56 -7.36 24.01 4.99
N GLU A 57 -6.78 25.21 5.00
CA GLU A 57 -7.47 26.49 5.26
C GLU A 57 -6.91 27.60 4.34
N LYS A 58 -7.53 28.78 4.32
CA LYS A 58 -7.05 29.90 3.48
C LYS A 58 -5.64 30.31 3.90
N CYS A 59 -4.71 30.31 2.94
CA CYS A 59 -3.29 30.47 3.20
C CYS A 59 -2.56 31.29 2.13
N THR A 60 -1.39 31.80 2.51
CA THR A 60 -0.34 32.33 1.62
C THR A 60 0.88 31.44 1.76
N VAL A 61 1.41 30.96 0.64
CA VAL A 61 2.57 30.05 0.61
C VAL A 61 3.77 30.74 -0.04
N VAL A 62 4.94 30.51 0.56
CA VAL A 62 6.24 30.97 0.10
C VAL A 62 7.17 29.76 -0.02
N LEU A 63 7.88 29.62 -1.15
CA LEU A 63 8.83 28.54 -1.42
C LEU A 63 10.18 29.18 -1.81
N ASP A 64 11.25 28.85 -1.10
CA ASP A 64 12.58 29.47 -1.20
C ASP A 64 12.52 31.02 -1.20
N GLY A 65 11.62 31.60 -0.38
CA GLY A 65 11.40 33.05 -0.30
C GLY A 65 10.58 33.66 -1.45
N LYS A 66 10.15 32.88 -2.44
CA LYS A 66 9.31 33.32 -3.56
C LYS A 66 7.84 33.02 -3.30
N HIS A 67 6.93 33.90 -3.73
CA HIS A 67 5.50 33.61 -3.77
C HIS A 67 5.13 32.83 -5.03
N GLY A 68 4.24 31.85 -4.89
CA GLY A 68 3.70 31.10 -6.03
C GLY A 68 2.60 31.86 -6.76
N PHE A 69 2.13 31.31 -7.87
CA PHE A 69 0.87 31.71 -8.48
C PHE A 69 -0.30 31.19 -7.64
N ARG A 70 -1.28 32.04 -7.32
CA ARG A 70 -2.45 31.64 -6.54
C ARG A 70 -3.51 31.04 -7.46
N VAL A 71 -3.69 29.73 -7.40
CA VAL A 71 -4.70 29.00 -8.19
C VAL A 71 -6.10 29.19 -7.59
N ASN A 72 -6.21 29.12 -6.26
CA ASN A 72 -7.44 29.41 -5.53
C ASN A 72 -7.13 29.86 -4.08
N ASP A 73 -8.16 29.97 -3.23
CA ASP A 73 -8.01 30.48 -1.87
C ASP A 73 -7.10 29.65 -0.94
N SER A 74 -6.86 28.38 -1.27
CA SER A 74 -6.04 27.42 -0.51
C SER A 74 -5.00 26.67 -1.35
N THR A 75 -4.85 27.00 -2.64
CA THR A 75 -3.94 26.29 -3.58
C THR A 75 -3.02 27.28 -4.30
N TRP A 76 -1.73 26.96 -4.29
CA TRP A 76 -0.66 27.74 -4.88
C TRP A 76 0.16 26.86 -5.83
N GLU A 77 0.69 27.43 -6.91
CA GLU A 77 1.48 26.72 -7.92
C GLU A 77 2.82 27.43 -8.15
N PHE A 78 3.89 26.66 -8.24
CA PHE A 78 5.24 27.12 -8.48
C PHE A 78 5.79 26.39 -9.70
N LYS A 79 6.48 27.10 -10.61
CA LYS A 79 7.09 26.52 -11.83
C LYS A 79 8.60 26.69 -11.78
N GLY A 80 9.32 25.76 -12.40
CA GLY A 80 10.78 25.81 -12.47
C GLY A 80 11.47 25.64 -11.13
N ILE A 81 10.89 24.85 -10.21
CA ILE A 81 11.54 24.57 -8.93
C ILE A 81 12.51 23.40 -9.12
N ALA A 82 13.80 23.65 -8.93
CA ALA A 82 14.79 22.59 -9.05
C ALA A 82 14.61 21.53 -7.93
N PRO A 83 14.78 20.23 -8.22
CA PRO A 83 14.65 19.16 -7.23
C PRO A 83 15.54 19.32 -5.99
N GLY A 84 15.27 18.52 -4.97
CA GLY A 84 16.02 18.47 -3.71
C GLY A 84 15.38 19.26 -2.57
N SER A 85 16.15 19.56 -1.52
CA SER A 85 15.66 20.22 -0.30
C SER A 85 15.36 21.70 -0.55
N ARG A 86 14.09 22.09 -0.36
CA ARG A 86 13.55 23.44 -0.54
C ARG A 86 12.88 23.91 0.74
N ARG A 87 12.98 25.20 1.07
CA ARG A 87 12.27 25.77 2.21
C ARG A 87 10.86 26.15 1.78
N ILE A 88 9.87 25.80 2.59
CA ILE A 88 8.48 26.24 2.40
C ILE A 88 7.95 26.82 3.71
N ASP A 89 7.35 28.01 3.62
CA ASP A 89 6.70 28.70 4.73
C ASP A 89 5.25 29.03 4.32
N ALA A 90 4.30 28.72 5.21
CA ALA A 90 2.88 28.89 4.99
C ALA A 90 2.25 29.71 6.12
N THR A 91 1.57 30.80 5.75
CA THR A 91 0.84 31.68 6.67
C THR A 91 -0.65 31.65 6.37
N GLY A 92 -1.48 31.82 7.39
CA GLY A 92 -2.94 31.83 7.30
C GLY A 92 -3.49 33.24 7.31
N VAL A 93 -4.82 33.32 7.41
CA VAL A 93 -5.54 34.58 7.63
C VAL A 93 -4.95 35.33 8.85
N LEU A 94 -4.79 36.66 8.72
CA LEU A 94 -4.10 37.53 9.69
C LEU A 94 -2.63 37.17 9.94
N ASN A 95 -1.91 36.66 8.94
CA ASN A 95 -0.48 36.30 9.00
C ASN A 95 -0.12 35.25 10.07
N ARG A 96 -1.09 34.46 10.55
CA ARG A 96 -0.85 33.38 11.51
C ARG A 96 0.10 32.32 10.91
N PRO A 97 1.23 31.96 11.54
CA PRO A 97 2.10 30.92 11.00
C PRO A 97 1.41 29.54 11.06
N LEU A 98 1.27 28.87 9.91
CA LEU A 98 0.65 27.56 9.79
C LEU A 98 1.71 26.46 9.80
N ALA A 99 2.68 26.54 8.90
CA ALA A 99 3.83 25.63 8.84
C ALA A 99 5.07 26.35 8.29
N GLY A 100 6.25 25.84 8.64
CA GLY A 100 7.52 26.28 8.08
C GLY A 100 8.51 25.13 8.21
N SER A 101 9.01 24.60 7.09
CA SER A 101 9.88 23.43 7.07
C SER A 101 10.70 23.38 5.78
N PHE A 102 11.71 22.52 5.76
CA PHE A 102 12.26 22.02 4.50
C PHE A 102 11.41 20.86 3.97
N VAL A 103 11.28 20.78 2.64
CA VAL A 103 10.61 19.73 1.87
C VAL A 103 11.57 19.21 0.81
N VAL A 104 11.62 17.89 0.60
CA VAL A 104 12.44 17.30 -0.47
C VAL A 104 11.57 17.16 -1.71
N ILE A 105 11.83 17.99 -2.72
CA ILE A 105 11.07 17.98 -3.96
C ILE A 105 11.64 16.89 -4.88
N PRO A 106 10.82 15.90 -5.29
CA PRO A 106 11.28 14.82 -6.18
C PRO A 106 11.59 15.34 -7.59
N ASP A 107 12.47 14.64 -8.31
CA ASP A 107 12.81 14.93 -9.70
C ASP A 107 11.77 14.31 -10.65
N VAL A 108 10.64 14.99 -10.77
CA VAL A 108 9.45 14.61 -11.57
C VAL A 108 8.88 15.86 -12.24
N ALA A 109 8.03 15.71 -13.26
CA ALA A 109 7.46 16.88 -13.94
C ALA A 109 6.53 17.69 -13.01
N THR A 110 5.78 17.01 -12.13
CA THR A 110 4.82 17.61 -11.21
C THR A 110 4.91 17.00 -9.80
N ALA A 111 4.88 17.85 -8.77
CA ALA A 111 4.87 17.42 -7.36
C ALA A 111 3.76 18.12 -6.58
N ASP A 112 2.93 17.36 -5.86
CA ASP A 112 1.90 17.91 -4.98
C ASP A 112 2.40 17.96 -3.52
N VAL A 113 2.15 19.06 -2.83
CA VAL A 113 2.61 19.34 -1.47
C VAL A 113 1.41 19.73 -0.61
N PHE A 114 1.04 18.89 0.33
CA PHE A 114 -0.14 19.08 1.18
C PHE A 114 0.27 19.58 2.58
N LEU A 115 -0.25 20.76 2.94
CA LEU A 115 -0.12 21.37 4.25
C LEU A 115 -1.25 20.88 5.15
N ALA A 116 -0.97 19.81 5.91
CA ALA A 116 -1.91 19.23 6.85
C ALA A 116 -2.11 20.15 8.06
N SER A 117 -3.34 20.16 8.59
CA SER A 117 -3.81 21.03 9.68
C SER A 117 -3.06 20.88 11.02
N ASN A 118 -2.21 19.86 11.15
CA ASN A 118 -1.31 19.61 12.28
C ASN A 118 0.12 20.18 12.07
N LYS A 119 0.29 21.14 11.16
CA LYS A 119 1.57 21.76 10.75
C LYS A 119 2.54 20.81 10.04
N ARG A 120 2.09 19.64 9.59
CA ARG A 120 2.92 18.71 8.81
C ARG A 120 2.79 19.01 7.33
N ILE A 121 3.86 18.74 6.61
CA ILE A 121 3.91 18.84 5.16
C ILE A 121 4.07 17.44 4.61
N LEU A 122 3.11 17.02 3.77
CA LEU A 122 3.11 15.76 3.04
C LEU A 122 3.47 16.09 1.59
N ILE A 123 4.23 15.22 0.93
CA ILE A 123 4.61 15.38 -0.47
C ILE A 123 4.12 14.13 -1.19
N GLU A 124 3.22 14.32 -2.14
CA GLU A 124 2.75 13.25 -3.02
C GLU A 124 3.44 13.47 -4.38
N PRO A 125 4.21 12.49 -4.88
CA PRO A 125 4.72 12.54 -6.24
C PRO A 125 3.53 12.63 -7.20
N GLY A 126 3.43 13.73 -7.95
CA GLY A 126 2.40 13.88 -8.96
C GLY A 126 2.62 12.82 -10.05
N SER A 127 1.54 12.19 -10.50
CA SER A 127 1.60 11.11 -11.50
C SER A 127 2.04 11.66 -12.87
N SER A 128 3.35 11.74 -13.09
CA SER A 128 3.96 11.93 -14.41
C SER A 128 4.70 10.66 -14.81
N THR A 129 4.05 9.81 -15.61
CA THR A 129 4.61 8.57 -16.14
C THR A 129 5.79 8.84 -17.07
N MET A 130 7.01 8.49 -16.65
CA MET A 130 8.19 8.31 -17.51
C MET A 130 9.05 7.15 -16.99
N PRO A 131 9.90 6.52 -17.83
CA PRO A 131 10.10 5.09 -17.74
C PRO A 131 11.42 4.67 -17.08
N GLY A 132 11.39 3.54 -16.37
CA GLY A 132 12.57 2.75 -16.03
C GLY A 132 13.28 3.15 -14.74
N THR A 133 12.80 2.61 -13.62
CA THR A 133 13.60 2.45 -12.40
C THR A 133 13.94 0.97 -12.26
N PRO A 134 15.23 0.58 -12.04
CA PRO A 134 15.62 -0.83 -11.95
C PRO A 134 15.20 -1.51 -10.63
N ASP A 135 14.98 -2.83 -10.68
CA ASP A 135 14.40 -3.73 -9.65
C ASP A 135 14.96 -3.65 -8.21
N TRP A 136 16.02 -2.91 -7.96
CA TRP A 136 16.62 -2.76 -6.62
C TRP A 136 16.16 -1.52 -5.85
N ALA A 137 15.36 -0.65 -6.48
CA ALA A 137 14.88 0.62 -5.89
C ALA A 137 13.36 0.64 -5.69
N GLU A 138 12.76 -0.50 -5.35
CA GLU A 138 11.32 -0.62 -5.06
C GLU A 138 11.07 -0.37 -3.55
N PRO A 139 10.62 0.85 -3.14
CA PRO A 139 10.10 1.02 -1.79
C PRO A 139 8.87 0.12 -1.65
N LYS A 140 8.80 -0.62 -0.54
CA LYS A 140 7.71 -1.55 -0.23
C LYS A 140 6.36 -0.93 -0.64
N PRO A 141 5.58 -1.56 -1.54
CA PRO A 141 4.38 -0.94 -2.09
C PRO A 141 3.49 -0.40 -0.97
N PRO A 142 2.89 0.80 -1.11
CA PRO A 142 1.86 1.22 -0.18
C PRO A 142 0.79 0.13 -0.19
N THR A 143 0.46 -0.41 0.98
CA THR A 143 -0.47 -1.54 1.10
C THR A 143 -1.71 -1.23 0.25
N PRO A 144 -2.04 -2.04 -0.77
CA PRO A 144 -3.17 -1.75 -1.62
C PRO A 144 -4.42 -1.63 -0.75
N VAL A 145 -5.22 -0.59 -0.97
CA VAL A 145 -6.49 -0.39 -0.27
C VAL A 145 -7.33 -1.64 -0.53
N SER A 146 -7.43 -2.51 0.47
CA SER A 146 -7.98 -3.85 0.27
C SER A 146 -9.46 -3.73 -0.04
N THR A 147 -9.79 -3.94 -1.32
CA THR A 147 -11.16 -3.99 -1.85
C THR A 147 -11.90 -5.26 -1.44
N SER A 148 -11.22 -6.19 -0.76
CA SER A 148 -11.83 -7.40 -0.25
C SER A 148 -12.95 -7.08 0.74
N LYS A 149 -14.07 -7.79 0.60
CA LYS A 149 -15.20 -7.74 1.53
C LYS A 149 -15.10 -8.81 2.63
N ALA A 150 -14.03 -9.61 2.63
CA ALA A 150 -13.86 -10.70 3.57
C ALA A 150 -13.77 -10.20 5.02
N PRO A 151 -14.32 -10.94 6.00
CA PRO A 151 -14.19 -10.61 7.41
C PRO A 151 -12.73 -10.64 7.86
N SER A 152 -12.40 -9.74 8.77
CA SER A 152 -11.06 -9.55 9.32
C SER A 152 -11.03 -9.82 10.83
N VAL A 153 -9.84 -10.04 11.37
CA VAL A 153 -9.58 -10.14 12.81
C VAL A 153 -8.84 -8.89 13.24
N ALA A 154 -9.32 -8.20 14.28
CA ALA A 154 -8.66 -7.03 14.82
C ALA A 154 -8.23 -7.27 16.27
N THR A 155 -6.94 -7.13 16.54
CA THR A 155 -6.35 -7.23 17.87
C THR A 155 -5.96 -5.84 18.35
N VAL A 156 -6.62 -5.33 19.39
CA VAL A 156 -6.37 -3.99 19.95
C VAL A 156 -5.52 -4.12 21.21
N LYS A 157 -4.38 -3.41 21.23
CA LYS A 157 -3.43 -3.36 22.35
C LYS A 157 -3.46 -1.98 23.04
N CYS A 158 -3.67 -1.99 24.35
CA CYS A 158 -3.58 -0.81 25.21
C CYS A 158 -2.20 -0.69 25.88
N GLN A 159 -1.86 0.51 26.37
CA GLN A 159 -0.63 0.74 27.14
C GLN A 159 -0.79 0.20 28.57
N ASP A 160 -1.93 0.55 29.21
CA ASP A 160 -2.36 0.13 30.54
C ASP A 160 -3.67 -0.67 30.47
N ASP A 161 -4.08 -1.27 31.59
CA ASP A 161 -5.34 -2.00 31.75
C ASP A 161 -6.55 -1.19 31.24
N CYS A 162 -7.29 -1.80 30.31
CA CYS A 162 -8.34 -1.12 29.56
C CYS A 162 -9.52 -2.04 29.21
N THR A 163 -10.65 -1.41 28.87
CA THR A 163 -11.78 -1.98 28.13
C THR A 163 -11.80 -1.38 26.73
N VAL A 164 -11.84 -2.22 25.70
CA VAL A 164 -11.92 -1.78 24.30
C VAL A 164 -13.32 -2.03 23.72
N LEU A 165 -13.80 -1.08 22.92
CA LEU A 165 -14.96 -1.23 22.04
C LEU A 165 -14.54 -1.01 20.58
N LEU A 166 -15.08 -1.82 19.67
CA LEU A 166 -14.98 -1.66 18.22
C LEU A 166 -16.40 -1.57 17.66
N ASP A 167 -16.72 -0.48 16.97
CA ASP A 167 -18.07 -0.10 16.53
C ASP A 167 -19.11 -0.22 17.68
N GLY A 168 -18.70 0.14 18.91
CA GLY A 168 -19.52 0.05 20.12
C GLY A 168 -19.69 -1.35 20.72
N LYS A 169 -19.21 -2.41 20.05
CA LYS A 169 -19.22 -3.79 20.57
C LYS A 169 -17.96 -4.06 21.39
N ARG A 170 -18.05 -4.88 22.44
CA ARG A 170 -16.88 -5.34 23.22
C ARG A 170 -16.31 -6.63 22.61
N GLY A 171 -14.99 -6.70 22.54
CA GLY A 171 -14.26 -7.87 22.02
C GLY A 171 -14.07 -8.97 23.07
N VAL A 172 -13.36 -10.03 22.67
CA VAL A 172 -12.87 -11.07 23.58
C VAL A 172 -11.59 -10.57 24.25
N ARG A 173 -11.57 -10.49 25.58
CA ARG A 173 -10.36 -10.12 26.33
C ARG A 173 -9.35 -11.26 26.24
N ARG A 174 -8.15 -11.00 25.72
CA ARG A 174 -7.04 -11.97 25.66
C ARG A 174 -6.15 -11.90 26.89
N ASP A 175 -5.83 -10.68 27.32
CA ASP A 175 -5.12 -10.39 28.56
C ASP A 175 -5.61 -9.04 29.12
N ASN A 176 -4.93 -8.49 30.12
CA ASN A 176 -5.40 -7.26 30.74
C ASN A 176 -5.42 -6.03 29.82
N ARG A 177 -4.62 -6.03 28.75
CA ARG A 177 -4.38 -4.93 27.80
C ARG A 177 -4.68 -5.28 26.34
N THR A 178 -4.87 -6.55 26.02
CA THR A 178 -5.14 -7.05 24.66
C THR A 178 -6.59 -7.52 24.50
N TRP A 179 -7.27 -7.03 23.45
CA TRP A 179 -8.63 -7.38 23.09
C TRP A 179 -8.71 -7.85 21.64
N GLU A 180 -9.39 -8.95 21.37
CA GLU A 180 -9.56 -9.51 20.03
C GLU A 180 -11.01 -9.37 19.55
N PHE A 181 -11.17 -8.99 18.29
CA PHE A 181 -12.43 -8.86 17.59
C PHE A 181 -12.37 -9.76 16.35
N ARG A 182 -13.33 -10.68 16.22
CA ARG A 182 -13.50 -11.54 15.06
C ARG A 182 -14.64 -11.03 14.20
N ASP A 183 -14.66 -11.47 12.93
CA ASP A 183 -15.68 -11.14 11.95
C ASP A 183 -15.88 -9.63 11.78
N VAL A 184 -14.78 -8.88 11.86
CA VAL A 184 -14.75 -7.43 11.70
C VAL A 184 -14.89 -7.13 10.22
N ALA A 185 -15.98 -6.47 9.85
CA ALA A 185 -16.20 -6.07 8.47
C ALA A 185 -15.14 -5.02 8.02
N PRO A 186 -14.70 -5.02 6.75
CA PRO A 186 -13.69 -4.09 6.28
C PRO A 186 -14.16 -2.63 6.21
N GLY A 187 -13.21 -1.72 5.97
CA GLY A 187 -13.41 -0.27 5.85
C GLY A 187 -13.16 0.49 7.15
N GLN A 188 -13.66 1.72 7.24
CA GLN A 188 -13.50 2.59 8.42
C GLN A 188 -14.28 2.05 9.63
N ARG A 189 -13.55 1.78 10.73
CA ARG A 189 -14.06 1.24 11.99
C ARG A 189 -13.73 2.16 13.15
N ARG A 190 -14.68 2.38 14.05
CA ARG A 190 -14.48 3.22 15.25
C ARG A 190 -13.94 2.35 16.37
N VAL A 191 -12.77 2.71 16.91
CA VAL A 191 -12.13 2.01 18.02
C VAL A 191 -12.02 2.96 19.21
N GLU A 192 -12.41 2.47 20.39
CA GLU A 192 -12.44 3.21 21.64
C GLU A 192 -11.83 2.39 22.77
N ALA A 193 -10.98 3.01 23.59
CA ALA A 193 -10.47 2.39 24.80
C ALA A 193 -10.67 3.30 26.02
N THR A 194 -11.16 2.71 27.10
CA THR A 194 -11.28 3.34 28.42
C THR A 194 -10.52 2.51 29.45
N GLY A 195 -9.80 3.14 30.37
CA GLY A 195 -8.94 2.42 31.30
C GLY A 195 -8.26 3.32 32.33
N GLY A 196 -7.37 2.72 33.11
CA GLY A 196 -6.74 3.40 34.25
C GLY A 196 -7.73 3.78 35.36
N VAL A 197 -7.25 4.57 36.32
CA VAL A 197 -8.06 5.02 37.46
C VAL A 197 -9.18 5.94 36.96
N PHE A 198 -10.42 5.70 37.43
CA PHE A 198 -11.64 6.40 37.01
C PHE A 198 -12.14 6.14 35.57
N ASN A 199 -11.72 5.04 34.91
CA ASN A 199 -12.20 4.65 33.57
C ASN A 199 -12.03 5.76 32.50
N GLN A 200 -10.92 6.49 32.55
CA GLN A 200 -10.65 7.58 31.62
C GLN A 200 -10.49 7.06 30.18
N ARG A 201 -10.90 7.86 29.19
CA ARG A 201 -10.75 7.53 27.77
C ARG A 201 -9.27 7.60 27.37
N GLN A 202 -8.64 6.45 27.17
CA GLN A 202 -7.26 6.34 26.72
C GLN A 202 -7.12 6.79 25.27
N PHE A 203 -7.94 6.24 24.36
CA PHE A 203 -7.94 6.63 22.94
C PHE A 203 -9.31 6.47 22.29
N VAL A 204 -9.54 7.23 21.22
CA VAL A 204 -10.68 7.09 20.31
C VAL A 204 -10.26 7.52 18.91
N GLY A 205 -10.65 6.75 17.90
CA GLY A 205 -10.44 7.13 16.51
C GLY A 205 -11.12 6.21 15.53
N TYR A 206 -10.97 6.55 14.26
CA TYR A 206 -11.37 5.72 13.13
C TYR A 206 -10.12 5.14 12.47
N VAL A 207 -10.14 3.84 12.21
CA VAL A 207 -9.08 3.12 11.48
C VAL A 207 -9.71 2.37 10.33
N GLU A 208 -9.07 2.44 9.17
CA GLU A 208 -9.38 1.61 8.03
C GLU A 208 -8.84 0.19 8.27
N ILE A 209 -9.75 -0.78 8.33
CA ILE A 209 -9.41 -2.20 8.47
C ILE A 209 -9.54 -2.86 7.09
N PRO A 210 -8.45 -3.39 6.50
CA PRO A 210 -8.49 -4.08 5.22
C PRO A 210 -9.24 -5.40 5.35
N GLY A 211 -9.96 -5.82 4.30
CA GLY A 211 -10.69 -7.09 4.28
C GLY A 211 -9.76 -8.29 4.20
N GLY A 212 -10.15 -9.40 4.83
CA GLY A 212 -9.39 -10.65 4.83
C GLY A 212 -8.04 -10.56 5.53
N SER A 213 -7.93 -9.77 6.60
CA SER A 213 -6.65 -9.56 7.30
C SER A 213 -6.75 -9.69 8.81
N GLU A 214 -5.64 -10.03 9.44
CA GLU A 214 -5.41 -9.89 10.88
C GLU A 214 -4.62 -8.60 11.11
N VAL A 215 -5.20 -7.66 11.86
CA VAL A 215 -4.58 -6.35 12.14
C VAL A 215 -4.34 -6.14 13.62
N THR A 216 -3.14 -5.67 13.98
CA THR A 216 -2.87 -5.11 15.32
C THR A 216 -3.13 -3.61 15.29
N LEU A 217 -3.99 -3.14 16.20
CA LEU A 217 -4.25 -1.73 16.45
C LEU A 217 -3.69 -1.33 17.81
N GLN A 218 -3.04 -0.17 17.90
CA GLN A 218 -2.47 0.33 19.16
C GLN A 218 -2.82 1.80 19.39
N GLY A 219 -3.09 2.15 20.65
CA GLY A 219 -3.24 3.53 21.09
C GLY A 219 -1.90 4.20 21.38
N ASP A 220 -1.66 5.39 20.83
CA ASP A 220 -0.55 6.26 21.21
C ASP A 220 -0.86 7.08 22.48
N SER A 221 0.17 7.65 23.09
CA SER A 221 0.05 8.49 24.31
C SER A 221 -0.65 9.83 24.08
N LYS A 222 -1.13 10.11 22.86
CA LYS A 222 -1.92 11.29 22.48
C LYS A 222 -3.40 10.92 22.24
N GLY A 223 -3.79 9.69 22.56
CA GLY A 223 -5.15 9.19 22.46
C GLY A 223 -5.61 8.88 21.03
N ARG A 224 -4.67 8.68 20.10
CA ARG A 224 -4.95 8.27 18.72
C ARG A 224 -4.71 6.78 18.57
N VAL A 225 -5.54 6.11 17.79
CA VAL A 225 -5.34 4.70 17.41
C VAL A 225 -4.64 4.62 16.05
N THR A 226 -3.71 3.68 15.92
CA THR A 226 -2.98 3.40 14.66
C THR A 226 -2.94 1.90 14.41
N LEU A 227 -3.09 1.49 13.16
CA LEU A 227 -2.73 0.15 12.71
C LEU A 227 -1.19 0.03 12.76
N THR A 228 -0.67 -0.93 13.51
CA THR A 228 0.77 -1.16 13.70
C THR A 228 1.28 -2.41 13.01
N GLU A 229 0.39 -3.36 12.74
CA GLU A 229 0.68 -4.63 12.08
C GLU A 229 -0.52 -5.02 11.23
N GLN A 230 -0.24 -5.53 10.03
CA GLN A 230 -1.21 -6.21 9.18
C GLN A 230 -0.54 -7.50 8.70
N LYS A 231 -1.26 -8.59 8.85
CA LYS A 231 -0.97 -9.86 8.23
C LYS A 231 -2.21 -10.25 7.44
N ASP A 232 -2.09 -10.40 6.13
CA ASP A 232 -3.19 -10.90 5.34
C ASP A 232 -3.49 -12.32 5.81
N LEU A 233 -4.77 -12.61 6.10
CA LEU A 233 -5.19 -13.96 6.40
C LEU A 233 -5.13 -14.69 5.07
N GLU A 234 -4.17 -15.61 4.91
CA GLU A 234 -4.15 -16.54 3.78
C GLU A 234 -5.57 -17.05 3.60
N ALA A 235 -6.14 -16.74 2.43
CA ALA A 235 -7.58 -16.80 2.25
C ALA A 235 -8.06 -18.20 2.60
N ALA A 236 -8.83 -18.32 3.70
CA ALA A 236 -9.66 -19.47 3.92
C ALA A 236 -10.51 -19.61 2.66
N GLU A 237 -10.29 -20.67 1.87
CA GLU A 237 -10.86 -20.82 0.52
C GLU A 237 -12.39 -20.76 0.55
N GLN A 238 -12.89 -19.54 0.41
CA GLN A 238 -14.29 -19.22 0.48
C GLN A 238 -14.53 -18.25 -0.68
N PRO A 239 -15.37 -18.63 -1.66
CA PRO A 239 -15.12 -18.20 -3.02
C PRO A 239 -15.48 -16.73 -3.15
N GLU A 240 -14.51 -15.89 -3.47
CA GLU A 240 -14.86 -14.65 -4.14
C GLU A 240 -15.64 -15.01 -5.40
N ALA A 241 -16.74 -14.30 -5.62
CA ALA A 241 -17.61 -14.51 -6.77
C ALA A 241 -16.88 -14.06 -8.05
N SER A 242 -15.99 -14.92 -8.55
CA SER A 242 -15.47 -14.87 -9.90
C SER A 242 -16.66 -14.78 -10.84
N ALA A 243 -16.77 -13.65 -11.56
CA ALA A 243 -17.90 -13.34 -12.41
C ALA A 243 -17.97 -14.34 -13.57
N ALA A 244 -18.76 -15.41 -13.37
CA ALA A 244 -19.13 -16.41 -14.35
C ALA A 244 -17.94 -17.02 -15.12
N MET A 245 -17.10 -17.82 -14.45
CA MET A 245 -16.40 -18.95 -15.12
C MET A 245 -16.86 -20.32 -14.61
N THR A 246 -17.74 -20.33 -13.60
CA THR A 246 -18.26 -21.55 -13.00
C THR A 246 -19.16 -22.34 -13.94
N SER A 247 -19.25 -23.63 -13.63
CA SER A 247 -19.94 -24.67 -14.39
C SER A 247 -20.92 -25.43 -13.50
N LEU A 248 -21.86 -26.12 -14.15
CA LEU A 248 -22.93 -26.88 -13.53
C LEU A 248 -22.70 -28.36 -13.80
N VAL A 249 -22.55 -29.20 -12.77
CA VAL A 249 -22.33 -30.64 -12.94
C VAL A 249 -23.56 -31.41 -12.47
N HIS A 250 -24.25 -32.07 -13.38
CA HIS A 250 -25.35 -32.99 -13.09
C HIS A 250 -24.81 -34.41 -12.96
N VAL A 251 -24.98 -35.02 -11.77
CA VAL A 251 -24.60 -36.42 -11.51
C VAL A 251 -25.87 -37.26 -11.37
N ARG A 252 -26.05 -38.24 -12.27
CA ARG A 252 -27.15 -39.20 -12.26
C ARG A 252 -26.63 -40.58 -11.85
N CYS A 253 -27.05 -41.04 -10.68
CA CYS A 253 -26.70 -42.34 -10.12
C CYS A 253 -27.78 -43.39 -10.45
N ALA A 254 -27.36 -44.59 -10.85
CA ALA A 254 -28.28 -45.71 -11.08
C ALA A 254 -28.96 -46.25 -9.80
N LYS A 255 -28.37 -45.98 -8.64
CA LYS A 255 -28.89 -46.29 -7.29
C LYS A 255 -28.71 -45.05 -6.38
N PRO A 256 -29.41 -44.96 -5.23
CA PRO A 256 -29.20 -43.89 -4.27
C PRO A 256 -27.72 -43.76 -3.88
N CYS A 257 -27.15 -42.57 -4.06
CA CYS A 257 -25.73 -42.30 -3.87
C CYS A 257 -25.50 -41.05 -3.01
N THR A 258 -24.26 -40.89 -2.56
CA THR A 258 -23.71 -39.64 -2.02
C THR A 258 -22.55 -39.21 -2.92
N VAL A 259 -22.50 -37.91 -3.26
CA VAL A 259 -21.49 -37.34 -4.15
C VAL A 259 -20.59 -36.37 -3.39
N THR A 260 -19.29 -36.58 -3.53
CA THR A 260 -18.21 -35.76 -2.98
C THR A 260 -17.35 -35.25 -4.13
N MET A 261 -16.98 -33.97 -4.09
CA MET A 261 -16.10 -33.34 -5.08
C MET A 261 -15.01 -32.59 -4.32
N ASP A 262 -13.75 -32.90 -4.61
CA ASP A 262 -12.56 -32.35 -3.95
C ASP A 262 -12.58 -32.54 -2.44
N GLY A 263 -12.97 -33.75 -1.99
CA GLY A 263 -13.16 -34.08 -0.57
C GLY A 263 -14.36 -33.40 0.11
N ARG A 264 -15.05 -32.48 -0.57
CA ARG A 264 -16.23 -31.77 -0.03
C ARG A 264 -17.51 -32.45 -0.52
N ARG A 265 -18.37 -32.89 0.40
CA ARG A 265 -19.70 -33.43 0.06
C ARG A 265 -20.55 -32.35 -0.60
N ARG A 266 -21.01 -32.58 -1.83
CA ARG A 266 -21.80 -31.61 -2.62
C ARG A 266 -23.27 -32.02 -2.80
N GLY A 267 -23.74 -33.03 -2.06
CA GLY A 267 -25.06 -33.62 -2.24
C GLY A 267 -25.73 -34.12 -0.96
N THR A 268 -27.06 -34.12 -0.97
CA THR A 268 -27.88 -34.85 0.00
C THR A 268 -27.65 -36.36 -0.15
N SER A 269 -27.71 -37.10 0.96
CA SER A 269 -27.59 -38.56 0.93
C SER A 269 -28.84 -39.18 0.31
N ASN A 270 -28.64 -40.28 -0.43
CA ASN A 270 -29.70 -41.09 -1.04
C ASN A 270 -30.41 -40.45 -2.24
N ALA A 271 -29.79 -39.45 -2.89
CA ALA A 271 -30.29 -38.92 -4.15
C ALA A 271 -29.88 -39.82 -5.34
N THR A 272 -30.73 -39.87 -6.38
CA THR A 272 -30.42 -40.51 -7.68
C THR A 272 -30.05 -39.50 -8.75
N ASN A 273 -30.40 -38.22 -8.57
CA ASN A 273 -29.97 -37.12 -9.42
C ASN A 273 -29.49 -35.97 -8.51
N LEU A 274 -28.30 -35.45 -8.77
CA LEU A 274 -27.67 -34.37 -8.02
C LEU A 274 -27.18 -33.29 -8.99
N SER A 275 -27.23 -32.03 -8.58
CA SER A 275 -26.79 -30.89 -9.39
C SER A 275 -25.83 -30.02 -8.58
N LEU A 276 -24.55 -30.08 -8.90
CA LEU A 276 -23.48 -29.32 -8.27
C LEU A 276 -23.37 -27.99 -9.01
N ARG A 277 -23.82 -26.91 -8.36
CA ARG A 277 -23.69 -25.54 -8.86
C ARG A 277 -22.34 -24.95 -8.48
N ASP A 278 -21.94 -23.92 -9.19
CA ASP A 278 -20.77 -23.08 -8.88
C ASP A 278 -19.46 -23.86 -8.82
N VAL A 279 -19.32 -24.89 -9.67
CA VAL A 279 -18.09 -25.67 -9.80
C VAL A 279 -17.06 -24.84 -10.59
N PRO A 280 -15.85 -24.59 -10.07
CA PRO A 280 -14.79 -23.91 -10.83
C PRO A 280 -14.43 -24.67 -12.12
N PRO A 281 -13.74 -24.02 -13.07
CA PRO A 281 -13.08 -24.74 -14.15
C PRO A 281 -11.79 -25.40 -13.67
N GLY A 282 -11.49 -26.59 -14.21
CA GLY A 282 -10.25 -27.32 -13.97
C GLY A 282 -10.45 -28.81 -13.67
N THR A 283 -9.41 -29.42 -13.11
CA THR A 283 -9.37 -30.84 -12.74
C THR A 283 -9.95 -31.06 -11.35
N HIS A 284 -11.06 -31.79 -11.24
CA HIS A 284 -11.74 -32.07 -9.98
C HIS A 284 -11.74 -33.57 -9.61
N ALA A 285 -11.61 -33.88 -8.33
CA ALA A 285 -11.70 -35.26 -7.83
C ALA A 285 -13.15 -35.59 -7.47
N LEU A 286 -13.85 -36.31 -8.36
CA LEU A 286 -15.23 -36.75 -8.16
C LEU A 286 -15.29 -38.14 -7.51
N GLU A 287 -15.89 -38.23 -6.33
CA GLU A 287 -16.20 -39.49 -5.66
C GLU A 287 -17.72 -39.70 -5.57
N VAL A 288 -18.17 -40.92 -5.87
CA VAL A 288 -19.56 -41.36 -5.77
C VAL A 288 -19.62 -42.61 -4.92
N ASP A 289 -20.30 -42.52 -3.78
CA ASP A 289 -20.54 -43.63 -2.86
C ASP A 289 -21.97 -44.14 -3.02
N PHE A 290 -22.15 -45.43 -3.31
CA PHE A 290 -23.46 -46.06 -3.44
C PHE A 290 -23.96 -46.58 -2.09
N THR A 291 -24.95 -45.89 -1.50
CA THR A 291 -25.55 -46.24 -0.20
C THR A 291 -26.01 -47.70 -0.14
N VAL A 292 -26.51 -48.22 -1.27
CA VAL A 292 -26.89 -49.63 -1.43
C VAL A 292 -25.78 -50.36 -2.16
N GLY A 293 -24.98 -51.14 -1.42
CA GLY A 293 -23.86 -51.92 -1.96
C GLY A 293 -22.48 -51.47 -1.48
N GLY A 294 -22.35 -50.26 -0.92
CA GLY A 294 -21.12 -49.78 -0.25
C GLY A 294 -19.91 -49.63 -1.17
N LYS A 295 -20.14 -49.51 -2.49
CA LYS A 295 -19.06 -49.34 -3.47
C LYS A 295 -18.78 -47.86 -3.69
N LEU A 296 -17.57 -47.45 -3.33
CA LEU A 296 -17.01 -46.15 -3.72
C LEU A 296 -16.47 -46.23 -5.15
N ARG A 297 -16.85 -45.26 -5.99
CA ARG A 297 -16.25 -45.02 -7.31
C ARG A 297 -15.60 -43.63 -7.33
N ARG A 298 -14.42 -43.55 -7.93
CA ARG A 298 -13.62 -42.32 -8.05
C ARG A 298 -13.31 -42.04 -9.52
N LEU A 299 -13.36 -40.78 -9.91
CA LEU A 299 -12.99 -40.31 -11.25
C LEU A 299 -12.39 -38.91 -11.15
N THR A 300 -11.32 -38.67 -11.90
CA THR A 300 -10.84 -37.31 -12.16
C THR A 300 -11.70 -36.69 -13.27
N LEU A 301 -12.43 -35.62 -12.94
CA LEU A 301 -13.36 -34.93 -13.85
C LEU A 301 -12.73 -33.62 -14.31
N GLU A 302 -12.50 -33.49 -15.61
CA GLU A 302 -12.18 -32.20 -16.23
C GLU A 302 -13.46 -31.37 -16.42
N VAL A 303 -13.51 -30.20 -15.78
CA VAL A 303 -14.63 -29.26 -15.84
C VAL A 303 -14.21 -28.05 -16.69
N PRO A 304 -14.65 -27.92 -17.96
CA PRO A 304 -14.44 -26.70 -18.73
C PRO A 304 -15.24 -25.53 -18.16
N ALA A 305 -14.74 -24.30 -18.32
CA ALA A 305 -15.40 -23.09 -17.85
C ALA A 305 -16.73 -22.83 -18.58
N ARG A 306 -17.76 -22.36 -17.85
CA ARG A 306 -19.10 -22.06 -18.39
C ARG A 306 -19.76 -23.23 -19.13
N HIS A 307 -19.81 -24.42 -18.54
CA HIS A 307 -20.46 -25.59 -19.13
C HIS A 307 -21.42 -26.31 -18.16
N GLU A 308 -22.46 -26.93 -18.70
CA GLU A 308 -23.28 -27.96 -18.06
C GLU A 308 -22.69 -29.33 -18.40
N LEU A 309 -22.20 -30.07 -17.41
CA LEU A 309 -21.70 -31.43 -17.56
C LEU A 309 -22.75 -32.42 -17.08
N PHE A 310 -22.95 -33.49 -17.84
CA PHE A 310 -23.82 -34.61 -17.47
C PHE A 310 -22.98 -35.85 -17.23
N VAL A 311 -22.99 -36.33 -15.99
CA VAL A 311 -22.20 -37.47 -15.52
C VAL A 311 -23.14 -38.57 -15.05
N THR A 312 -22.94 -39.79 -15.51
CA THR A 312 -23.66 -40.99 -15.05
C THR A 312 -22.76 -41.82 -14.15
N ALA A 313 -23.31 -42.34 -13.06
CA ALA A 313 -22.60 -43.21 -12.12
C ALA A 313 -23.37 -44.51 -11.90
N SER A 314 -22.67 -45.64 -12.05
CA SER A 314 -23.18 -46.98 -11.79
C SER A 314 -22.13 -47.84 -11.06
N GLU A 315 -22.58 -48.89 -10.38
CA GLU A 315 -21.66 -49.86 -9.80
C GLU A 315 -20.87 -50.65 -10.85
N GLU A 316 -21.48 -50.94 -11.99
CA GLU A 316 -20.95 -51.85 -13.02
C GLU A 316 -20.05 -51.14 -14.02
N HIS A 317 -20.47 -49.99 -14.54
CA HIS A 317 -19.75 -49.22 -15.56
C HIS A 317 -18.95 -48.03 -14.99
N GLY A 318 -18.96 -47.85 -13.67
CA GLY A 318 -18.24 -46.78 -12.98
C GLY A 318 -18.90 -45.41 -13.17
N VAL A 319 -18.08 -44.36 -13.20
CA VAL A 319 -18.49 -42.97 -13.45
C VAL A 319 -18.10 -42.60 -14.87
N GLN A 320 -19.02 -42.02 -15.64
CA GLN A 320 -18.83 -41.69 -17.05
C GLN A 320 -19.38 -40.28 -17.34
N VAL A 321 -18.63 -39.48 -18.10
CA VAL A 321 -19.12 -38.20 -18.63
C VAL A 321 -19.89 -38.49 -19.92
N MET A 322 -21.14 -38.07 -19.99
CA MET A 322 -22.05 -38.36 -21.11
C MET A 322 -22.19 -37.20 -22.08
N ASN A 323 -22.21 -35.96 -21.59
CA ASN A 323 -22.35 -34.77 -22.43
C ASN A 323 -21.80 -33.54 -21.72
N THR A 324 -21.30 -32.58 -22.48
CA THR A 324 -20.88 -31.25 -22.04
C THR A 324 -21.53 -30.20 -22.95
N LYS A 325 -22.33 -29.31 -22.37
CA LYS A 325 -23.08 -28.29 -23.10
C LYS A 325 -22.63 -26.90 -22.63
N PRO A 326 -22.33 -25.92 -23.50
CA PRO A 326 -21.95 -24.59 -23.06
C PRO A 326 -23.14 -23.87 -22.37
N LEU A 327 -22.84 -23.16 -21.28
CA LEU A 327 -23.74 -22.22 -20.62
C LEU A 327 -23.79 -20.92 -21.43
N THR A 328 -24.76 -20.82 -22.34
CA THR A 328 -25.00 -19.59 -23.12
C THR A 328 -25.63 -18.51 -22.25
N GLY A 329 -24.78 -17.67 -21.66
CA GLY A 329 -25.15 -16.35 -21.14
C GLY A 329 -24.69 -15.27 -22.12
N THR A 330 -25.64 -14.53 -22.69
CA THR A 330 -25.38 -13.27 -23.40
C THR A 330 -24.74 -12.25 -22.45
N PRO A 331 -23.81 -11.40 -22.92
CA PRO A 331 -23.23 -10.33 -22.12
C PRO A 331 -24.25 -9.23 -21.76
#